data_AF-A0A926GZT4-F1
#
_entry.id   AF-A0A926GZT4-F1
#
_cell.length_a   1.000
_cell.length_b   1.000
_cell.length_c   1.000
_cell.angle_alpha   90.00
_cell.angle_beta   90.00
_cell.angle_gamma   90.00
#
_symmetry.space_group_name_H-M   'P 1'
#
loop_
_entity.id
_entity.type
_entity.pdbx_description
1 polymer ?
#
loop_
_entity_poly.entity_id
_entity_poly.type
_entity_poly.pdbx_seq_one_letter_code
_entity_poly.pdbx_strand_id
1 'polypeptide(L)'
;METDQMPAELRGLPQVNGSAVDELWANGYYDGALDGFALFEGEPHYFCATETVWQDYETESRRFILYKVSGEQWEYEQKRRNTWDRYVSNFGRVRFSEMITQPASEWWQYYELYPTESDRDFVDEGAEPVAWYAT
;
A
#
# COMPACT_ATOMS: atom_id res chain seq x y z
N MET A 1 -24.95 -11.47 -17.63
CA MET A 1 -23.67 -11.07 -18.25
C MET A 1 -23.36 -9.69 -17.72
N GLU A 2 -22.69 -9.61 -16.57
CA GLU A 2 -22.24 -8.35 -15.97
C GLU A 2 -20.79 -8.12 -16.40
N THR A 3 -20.60 -7.52 -17.57
CA THR A 3 -19.28 -7.09 -18.05
C THR A 3 -19.15 -5.56 -18.07
N ASP A 4 -20.00 -4.82 -17.35
CA ASP A 4 -20.14 -3.37 -17.56
C ASP A 4 -19.85 -2.47 -16.36
N GLN A 5 -19.19 -2.98 -15.31
CA GLN A 5 -18.72 -2.14 -14.19
C GLN A 5 -17.27 -2.41 -13.81
N MET A 6 -16.39 -2.49 -14.81
CA MET A 6 -14.96 -2.37 -14.57
C MET A 6 -14.59 -0.87 -14.52
N PRO A 7 -14.01 -0.38 -13.41
CA PRO A 7 -13.53 0.99 -13.29
C PRO A 7 -12.64 1.38 -14.47
N ALA A 8 -12.70 2.65 -14.88
CA ALA A 8 -12.04 3.12 -16.09
C ALA A 8 -10.51 2.95 -15.99
N GLU A 9 -9.96 3.15 -14.80
CA GLU A 9 -8.57 3.02 -14.43
C GLU A 9 -8.02 1.59 -14.57
N LEU A 10 -8.88 0.56 -14.56
CA LEU A 10 -8.48 -0.83 -14.76
C LEU A 10 -8.51 -1.25 -16.24
N ARG A 11 -9.12 -0.45 -17.12
CA ARG A 11 -9.31 -0.81 -18.53
C ARG A 11 -7.98 -0.78 -19.27
N GLY A 12 -7.64 -1.92 -19.86
CA GLY A 12 -6.38 -2.08 -20.60
C GLY A 12 -5.20 -2.48 -19.73
N LEU A 13 -5.34 -2.50 -18.40
CA LEU A 13 -4.34 -3.08 -17.50
C LEU A 13 -4.53 -4.60 -17.40
N PRO A 14 -3.44 -5.38 -17.42
CA PRO A 14 -3.51 -6.81 -17.18
C PRO A 14 -3.96 -7.10 -15.74
N GLN A 15 -4.92 -8.02 -15.59
CA GLN A 15 -5.25 -8.59 -14.30
C GLN A 15 -4.22 -9.66 -13.93
N VAL A 16 -3.66 -9.59 -12.72
CA VAL A 16 -2.75 -10.59 -12.18
C VAL A 16 -3.38 -11.30 -10.98
N ASN A 17 -2.86 -12.49 -10.65
CA ASN A 17 -3.28 -13.20 -9.45
C ASN A 17 -2.75 -12.46 -8.22
N GLY A 18 -3.62 -12.18 -7.23
CA GLY A 18 -3.21 -11.54 -5.98
C GLY A 18 -2.08 -12.30 -5.26
N SER A 19 -2.00 -13.62 -5.40
CA SER A 19 -0.89 -14.41 -4.82
C SER A 19 0.48 -14.16 -5.49
N ALA A 20 0.52 -13.44 -6.61
CA ALA A 20 1.76 -13.03 -7.27
C ALA A 20 2.28 -11.68 -6.75
N VAL A 21 1.53 -11.01 -5.88
CA VAL A 21 1.86 -9.73 -5.26
C VAL A 21 2.21 -9.98 -3.79
N ASP A 22 3.44 -9.64 -3.41
CA ASP A 22 3.90 -9.75 -2.02
C ASP A 22 3.82 -8.37 -1.37
N GLU A 23 2.71 -8.10 -0.67
CA GLU A 23 2.49 -6.85 0.04
C GLU A 23 3.46 -6.71 1.21
N LEU A 24 4.34 -5.72 1.15
CA LEU A 24 5.39 -5.51 2.14
C LEU A 24 4.86 -4.69 3.32
N TRP A 25 4.14 -3.62 3.03
CA TRP A 25 3.39 -2.86 4.01
C TRP A 25 2.23 -2.15 3.35
N ALA A 26 1.16 -1.98 4.12
CA ALA A 26 -0.04 -1.30 3.72
C ALA A 26 -0.33 -0.13 4.66
N ASN A 27 -0.74 0.99 4.08
CA ASN A 27 -1.51 2.02 4.74
C ASN A 27 -3.00 1.64 4.69
N GLY A 28 -3.68 1.81 5.82
CA GLY A 28 -5.07 1.44 5.99
C GLY A 28 -5.33 1.05 7.44
N TYR A 29 -6.26 1.73 8.09
CA TYR A 29 -6.58 1.48 9.49
C TYR A 29 -8.01 0.96 9.57
N TYR A 30 -8.18 -0.16 10.28
CA TYR A 30 -9.43 -0.90 10.51
C TYR A 30 -10.06 -1.62 9.33
N ASP A 31 -10.05 -1.05 8.12
CA ASP A 31 -10.79 -1.62 6.98
C ASP A 31 -9.93 -2.57 6.11
N GLY A 32 -8.61 -2.61 6.32
CA GLY A 32 -7.66 -3.40 5.53
C GLY A 32 -6.75 -2.51 4.68
N ALA A 33 -5.95 -3.13 3.82
CA ALA A 33 -5.02 -2.41 2.95
C ALA A 33 -5.78 -1.50 1.98
N LEU A 34 -5.42 -0.21 1.93
CA LEU A 34 -5.94 0.75 0.98
C LEU A 34 -4.87 1.18 -0.03
N ASP A 35 -3.62 1.25 0.40
CA ASP A 35 -2.47 1.44 -0.46
C ASP A 35 -1.20 1.02 0.27
N GLY A 36 -0.07 1.00 -0.42
CA GLY A 36 1.21 0.63 0.18
C GLY A 36 2.20 0.16 -0.85
N PHE A 37 3.22 -0.58 -0.42
CA PHE A 37 4.25 -1.10 -1.30
C PHE A 37 4.25 -2.62 -1.32
N ALA A 38 4.53 -3.17 -2.49
CA ALA A 38 4.58 -4.60 -2.73
C ALA A 38 5.75 -4.96 -3.65
N LEU A 39 6.09 -6.25 -3.68
CA LEU A 39 6.89 -6.83 -4.75
C LEU A 39 5.97 -7.51 -5.77
N PHE A 40 6.20 -7.21 -7.04
CA PHE A 40 5.58 -7.91 -8.16
C PHE A 40 6.69 -8.31 -9.14
N GLU A 41 6.78 -9.61 -9.43
CA GLU A 41 7.88 -10.20 -10.21
C GLU A 41 9.29 -9.89 -9.64
N GLY A 42 9.38 -9.65 -8.33
CA GLY A 42 10.63 -9.30 -7.64
C GLY A 42 11.00 -7.82 -7.69
N GLU A 43 10.22 -6.98 -8.36
CA GLU A 43 10.45 -5.54 -8.48
C GLU A 43 9.51 -4.75 -7.55
N PRO A 44 9.97 -3.63 -6.96
CA PRO A 44 9.16 -2.80 -6.08
C PRO A 44 8.07 -2.08 -6.88
N HIS A 45 6.86 -2.08 -6.33
CA HIS A 45 5.71 -1.39 -6.86
C HIS A 45 4.94 -0.74 -5.71
N TYR A 46 4.22 0.33 -6.02
CA TYR A 46 3.20 0.86 -5.13
C TYR A 46 1.85 0.29 -5.54
N PHE A 47 1.04 -0.14 -4.58
CA PHE A 47 -0.32 -0.55 -4.84
C PHE A 47 -1.29 0.46 -4.24
N CYS A 48 -2.41 0.72 -4.91
CA CYS A 48 -3.52 1.47 -4.31
C CYS A 48 -4.86 0.87 -4.72
N ALA A 49 -5.81 0.90 -3.79
CA ALA A 49 -7.17 0.43 -4.02
C ALA A 49 -7.87 1.36 -5.02
N THR A 50 -8.53 0.78 -6.02
CA THR A 50 -9.54 1.50 -6.80
C THR A 50 -10.75 1.78 -5.93
N GLU A 51 -11.71 2.62 -6.37
CA GLU A 51 -12.94 2.87 -5.61
C GLU A 51 -13.52 1.56 -5.06
N THR A 52 -13.64 1.50 -3.72
CA THR A 52 -14.16 0.33 -3.01
C THR A 52 -15.56 0.03 -3.55
N VAL A 53 -15.70 -1.04 -4.32
CA VAL A 53 -17.01 -1.59 -4.62
C VAL A 53 -17.48 -2.22 -3.32
N TRP A 54 -18.21 -1.46 -2.50
CA TRP A 54 -18.86 -1.95 -1.29
C TRP A 54 -19.94 -2.97 -1.69
N GLN A 55 -19.51 -4.21 -1.95
CA GLN A 55 -20.37 -5.37 -2.12
C GLN A 55 -20.31 -6.16 -0.81
N ASP A 56 -21.14 -5.73 0.13
CA ASP A 56 -21.40 -6.38 1.43
C ASP A 56 -20.20 -6.57 2.37
N TYR A 57 -20.43 -6.37 3.67
CA TYR A 57 -19.40 -6.47 4.73
C TYR A 57 -18.75 -7.87 4.83
N GLU A 58 -19.36 -8.88 4.20
CA GLU A 58 -18.90 -10.27 4.22
C GLU A 58 -18.07 -10.66 2.98
N THR A 59 -18.02 -9.83 1.92
CA THR A 59 -17.40 -10.16 0.63
C THR A 59 -16.55 -9.04 0.04
N GLU A 60 -15.97 -8.16 0.85
CA GLU A 60 -15.09 -7.07 0.40
C GLU A 60 -13.95 -7.60 -0.48
N SER A 61 -14.17 -7.63 -1.80
CA SER A 61 -13.12 -7.85 -2.78
C SER A 61 -12.65 -6.48 -3.25
N ARG A 62 -11.51 -6.05 -2.72
CA ARG A 62 -10.83 -4.84 -3.18
C ARG A 62 -10.07 -5.16 -4.45
N ARG A 63 -10.04 -4.19 -5.35
CA ARG A 63 -9.17 -4.21 -6.52
C ARG A 63 -8.08 -3.17 -6.32
N PHE A 64 -6.86 -3.53 -6.65
CA PHE A 64 -5.67 -2.71 -6.46
C PHE A 64 -4.94 -2.54 -7.79
N ILE A 65 -4.46 -1.33 -8.06
CA ILE A 65 -3.57 -1.05 -9.19
C ILE A 65 -2.13 -1.05 -8.69
N LEU A 66 -1.24 -1.70 -9.43
CA LEU A 66 0.20 -1.64 -9.25
C LEU A 66 0.80 -0.53 -10.12
N TYR A 67 1.55 0.37 -9.50
CA TYR A 67 2.29 1.45 -10.13
C TYR A 67 3.79 1.19 -10.02
N LYS A 68 4.53 1.45 -11.10
CA LYS A 68 5.99 1.46 -11.01
C LYS A 68 6.45 2.55 -10.06
N VAL A 69 7.45 2.23 -9.26
CA VAL A 69 8.16 3.20 -8.45
C VAL A 69 9.58 3.36 -8.96
N SER A 70 10.10 4.58 -8.89
CA SER A 70 11.51 4.83 -9.19
C SER A 70 12.40 4.26 -8.08
N GLY A 71 13.69 4.04 -8.40
CA GLY A 71 14.67 3.63 -7.39
C GLY A 71 14.77 4.64 -6.23
N GLU A 72 14.66 5.93 -6.53
CA GLU A 72 14.68 6.99 -5.50
C GLU A 72 13.45 6.93 -4.58
N GLN A 73 12.26 6.69 -5.13
CA GLN A 73 11.03 6.52 -4.36
C GLN A 73 11.12 5.27 -3.46
N TRP A 74 11.62 4.17 -4.02
CA TRP A 74 11.83 2.94 -3.25
C TRP A 74 12.82 3.14 -2.11
N GLU A 75 13.96 3.79 -2.36
CA GLU A 75 14.96 4.08 -1.34
C GLU A 75 14.43 5.01 -0.25
N TYR A 76 13.68 6.05 -0.64
CA TYR A 76 13.04 6.97 0.30
C TYR A 76 12.09 6.22 1.22
N GLU A 77 11.24 5.37 0.64
CA GLU A 77 10.25 4.65 1.41
C GLU A 77 10.88 3.59 2.32
N GLN A 78 11.89 2.86 1.85
CA GLN A 78 12.65 1.93 2.68
C GLN A 78 13.27 2.64 3.90
N LYS A 79 13.76 3.88 3.75
CA LYS A 79 14.25 4.67 4.89
C LYS A 79 13.12 5.02 5.84
N ARG A 80 11.95 5.38 5.32
CA ARG A 80 10.76 5.68 6.12
C ARG A 80 10.28 4.48 6.90
N ARG A 81 10.20 3.31 6.26
CA ARG A 81 9.83 2.06 6.92
C ARG A 81 10.81 1.68 8.02
N ASN A 82 12.11 1.70 7.75
CA ASN A 82 13.13 1.41 8.76
C ASN A 82 13.05 2.37 9.97
N THR A 83 12.63 3.61 9.74
CA THR A 83 12.45 4.61 10.79
C THR A 83 11.16 4.34 11.58
N TRP A 84 10.07 4.00 10.92
CA TRP A 84 8.84 3.54 11.58
C TRP A 84 9.09 2.31 12.45
N ASP A 85 9.81 1.30 11.93
CA ASP A 85 10.14 0.08 12.68
C ASP A 85 10.99 0.39 13.92
N ARG A 86 11.84 1.41 13.84
CA ARG A 86 12.66 1.88 14.96
C ARG A 86 11.84 2.60 16.04
N TYR A 87 10.90 3.47 15.66
CA TYR A 87 10.26 4.40 16.60
C TYR A 87 8.84 3.99 17.02
N VAL A 88 8.09 3.32 16.15
CA VAL A 88 6.66 3.11 16.35
C VAL A 88 6.36 1.63 16.47
N SER A 89 6.69 0.84 15.45
CA SER A 89 6.35 -0.58 15.47
C SER A 89 7.08 -1.41 14.44
N ASN A 90 7.57 -2.58 14.85
CA ASN A 90 8.16 -3.57 13.97
C ASN A 90 7.07 -4.46 13.33
N PHE A 91 6.15 -3.85 12.58
CA PHE A 91 5.07 -4.58 11.92
C PHE A 91 5.70 -5.61 10.97
N GLY A 92 5.43 -6.89 11.20
CA GLY A 92 5.93 -7.96 10.33
C GLY A 92 6.34 -9.24 11.07
N ARG A 93 6.58 -9.23 12.39
CA ARG A 93 7.06 -10.44 13.08
C ARG A 93 6.56 -10.74 14.49
N VAL A 94 5.75 -9.89 15.14
CA VAL A 94 5.41 -10.07 16.57
C VAL A 94 3.97 -9.64 16.92
N ARG A 95 3.38 -10.16 18.01
CA ARG A 95 2.01 -9.82 18.45
C ARG A 95 1.90 -8.32 18.79
N PHE A 96 0.72 -7.71 18.62
CA PHE A 96 0.49 -6.26 18.79
C PHE A 96 0.94 -5.70 20.16
N SER A 97 0.89 -6.50 21.22
CA SER A 97 1.40 -6.14 22.54
C SER A 97 2.93 -6.06 22.65
N GLU A 98 3.66 -6.65 21.70
CA GLU A 98 5.13 -6.71 21.61
C GLU A 98 5.65 -5.85 20.45
N MET A 99 4.74 -5.21 19.70
CA MET A 99 5.06 -4.44 18.50
C MET A 99 5.50 -3.00 18.80
N ILE A 100 5.07 -2.41 19.91
CA ILE A 100 5.37 -1.02 20.25
C ILE A 100 6.78 -0.92 20.83
N THR A 101 7.69 -0.30 20.08
CA THR A 101 9.11 -0.18 20.48
C THR A 101 9.38 1.00 21.41
N GLN A 102 8.55 2.04 21.37
CA GLN A 102 8.66 3.25 22.21
C GLN A 102 7.28 3.68 22.74
N PRO A 103 7.20 4.33 23.92
CA PRO A 103 5.92 4.85 24.42
C PRO A 103 5.29 5.83 23.43
N ALA A 104 3.96 5.83 23.33
CA ALA A 104 3.21 6.68 22.39
C ALA A 104 3.55 8.18 22.49
N SER A 105 3.98 8.63 23.67
CA SER A 105 4.46 10.00 23.92
C SER A 105 5.75 10.37 23.18
N GLU A 106 6.43 9.41 22.54
CA GLU A 106 7.66 9.62 21.77
C GLU A 106 7.45 9.45 20.25
N TRP A 107 6.25 9.00 19.83
CA TRP A 107 5.94 8.78 18.41
C TRP A 107 5.93 10.08 17.59
N TRP A 108 5.76 11.25 18.22
CA TRP A 108 5.86 12.55 17.55
C TRP A 108 7.24 12.78 16.91
N GLN A 109 8.31 12.17 17.43
CA GLN A 109 9.64 12.26 16.82
C GLN A 109 9.70 11.57 15.45
N TYR A 110 8.87 10.56 15.21
CA TYR A 110 8.69 10.01 13.86
C TYR A 110 8.01 11.04 12.96
N TYR A 111 6.89 11.62 13.41
CA TYR A 111 6.11 12.55 12.59
C TYR A 111 6.83 13.87 12.27
N GLU A 112 7.78 14.32 13.10
CA GLU A 112 8.62 15.49 12.80
C GLU A 112 9.66 15.26 11.70
N LEU A 113 10.03 14.00 11.43
CA LEU A 113 11.07 13.66 10.46
C LEU A 113 10.56 13.64 9.01
N TYR A 114 9.24 13.68 8.80
CA TYR A 114 8.65 13.52 7.48
C TYR A 114 7.88 14.78 7.03
N PRO A 115 8.02 15.16 5.75
CA PRO A 115 7.18 16.18 5.16
C PRO A 115 5.72 15.76 5.21
N THR A 116 4.81 16.74 5.19
CA THR A 116 3.35 16.53 5.14
C THR A 116 2.84 15.92 3.84
N GLU A 117 3.74 15.59 2.91
CA GLU A 117 3.43 15.00 1.61
C GLU A 117 2.96 13.54 1.78
N SER A 118 1.91 13.19 1.05
CA SER A 118 1.28 11.88 1.09
C SER A 118 2.00 10.95 0.12
N ASP A 119 2.07 9.66 0.42
CA ASP A 119 2.58 8.66 -0.54
C ASP A 119 1.76 8.62 -1.83
N ARG A 120 0.55 9.18 -1.83
CA ARG A 120 -0.29 9.26 -3.03
C ARG A 120 0.11 10.38 -3.99
N ASP A 121 0.92 11.34 -3.56
CA ASP A 121 1.22 12.53 -4.35
C ASP A 121 1.86 12.16 -5.70
N PHE A 122 2.70 11.12 -5.75
CA PHE A 122 3.31 10.69 -7.01
C PHE A 122 2.36 9.89 -7.93
N VAL A 123 1.33 9.23 -7.37
CA VAL A 123 0.27 8.60 -8.17
C VAL A 123 -0.53 9.68 -8.88
N ASP A 124 -0.88 10.74 -8.14
CA ASP A 124 -1.58 11.92 -8.67
C ASP A 124 -0.73 12.69 -9.70
N GLU A 125 0.61 12.62 -9.59
CA GLU A 125 1.56 13.17 -10.57
C GLU A 125 1.79 12.30 -11.82
N GLY A 126 1.08 11.17 -11.94
CA GLY A 126 1.05 10.37 -13.17
C GLY A 126 1.99 9.16 -13.18
N ALA A 127 2.14 8.48 -12.05
CA ALA A 127 2.82 7.19 -11.98
C ALA A 127 2.29 6.20 -13.04
N GLU A 128 3.19 5.39 -13.63
CA GLU A 128 2.82 4.42 -14.67
C GLU A 128 2.13 3.19 -14.05
N PRO A 129 0.84 2.96 -14.34
CA PRO A 129 0.17 1.74 -13.91
C PRO A 129 0.60 0.54 -14.76
N VAL A 130 0.84 -0.60 -14.11
CA VAL A 130 1.40 -1.80 -14.75
C VAL A 130 0.38 -2.92 -14.86
N ALA A 131 -0.36 -3.15 -13.78
CA ALA A 131 -1.28 -4.27 -13.63
C ALA A 131 -2.29 -3.97 -12.53
N TRP A 132 -3.29 -4.83 -12.37
CA TRP A 132 -4.17 -4.80 -11.22
C TRP A 132 -4.44 -6.20 -10.67
N TYR A 133 -4.75 -6.29 -9.38
CA TYR A 133 -5.11 -7.54 -8.71
C TYR A 133 -6.33 -7.34 -7.82
N ALA A 134 -6.97 -8.44 -7.43
CA ALA A 134 -8.05 -8.43 -6.45
C ALA A 134 -7.69 -9.30 -5.25
N THR A 135 -8.17 -8.91 -4.07
CA THR A 135 -8.10 -9.69 -2.83
C THR A 135 -9.41 -10.40 -2.53
#